data_AF-A0A2P5FBB1-F1
#
_entry.id   AF-A0A2P5FBB1-F1
#
_cell.length_a   1.000
_cell.length_b   1.000
_cell.length_c   1.000
_cell.angle_alpha   90.00
_cell.angle_beta   90.00
_cell.angle_gamma   90.00
#
_symmetry.space_group_name_H-M   'P 1'
#
loop_
_entity.id
_entity.type
_entity.pdbx_description
1 polymer ?
#
loop_
_entity_poly.entity_id
_entity_poly.type
_entity_poly.pdbx_seq_one_letter_code
_entity_poly.pdbx_strand_id
1 'polypeptide(L)'
;MSSIFSFPSTEEREAYAAEVRSLRRAIEDCDYHINLFTEGVQVDRTHMDRSIQQGELGIALEHMRREDYCQGLLCSYRRQKKFAEEQLKKLREGWFQKYGSPLG
;
A
#
# COMPACT_ATOMS: atom_id res chain seq x y z
N MET A 1 0.36 26.96 -29.64
CA MET A 1 1.03 25.65 -29.85
C MET A 1 -0.07 24.61 -29.98
N SER A 2 -0.19 23.99 -31.15
CA SER A 2 -1.22 22.98 -31.41
C SER A 2 -0.79 21.68 -30.72
N SER A 3 -1.45 21.30 -29.63
CA SER A 3 -1.29 19.96 -29.06
C SER A 3 -1.93 18.98 -30.03
N ILE A 4 -1.11 18.34 -30.87
CA ILE A 4 -1.56 17.20 -31.67
C ILE A 4 -1.83 16.08 -30.66
N PHE A 5 -3.08 15.96 -30.23
CA PHE A 5 -3.54 14.79 -29.50
C PHE A 5 -3.35 13.59 -30.41
N SER A 6 -2.34 12.78 -30.10
CA SER A 6 -2.16 11.49 -30.76
C SER A 6 -3.25 10.55 -30.25
N PHE A 7 -3.76 9.68 -31.12
CA PHE A 7 -4.64 8.60 -30.66
C PHE A 7 -3.75 7.45 -30.16
N PRO A 8 -3.95 6.97 -28.93
CA PRO A 8 -3.17 5.85 -28.42
C PRO A 8 -3.50 4.58 -29.20
N SER A 9 -2.46 3.79 -29.53
CA SER A 9 -2.63 2.49 -30.18
C SER A 9 -3.33 1.49 -29.24
N THR A 10 -3.82 0.38 -29.78
CA THR A 10 -4.41 -0.70 -28.97
C THR A 10 -3.40 -1.24 -27.95
N GLU A 11 -2.16 -1.49 -28.38
CA GLU A 11 -1.08 -1.98 -27.51
C GLU A 11 -0.78 -1.00 -26.38
N GLU A 12 -0.72 0.30 -26.65
CA GLU A 12 -0.47 1.33 -25.63
C GLU A 12 -1.61 1.39 -24.60
N ARG A 13 -2.87 1.26 -25.04
CA ARG A 13 -4.03 1.20 -24.14
C ARG A 13 -4.01 -0.04 -23.26
N GLU A 14 -3.67 -1.19 -23.84
CA GLU A 14 -3.60 -2.46 -23.12
C GLU A 14 -2.47 -2.43 -22.07
N ALA A 15 -1.29 -1.94 -22.44
CA ALA A 15 -0.17 -1.75 -21.54
C ALA A 15 -0.52 -0.81 -20.38
N TYR A 16 -1.09 0.36 -20.66
CA TYR A 16 -1.55 1.30 -19.62
C TYR A 16 -2.60 0.67 -18.70
N ALA A 17 -3.59 -0.03 -19.25
CA ALA A 17 -4.62 -0.68 -18.46
C ALA A 17 -4.04 -1.80 -17.58
N ALA A 18 -3.07 -2.57 -18.08
CA ALA A 18 -2.38 -3.59 -17.32
C ALA A 18 -1.57 -2.98 -16.16
N GLU A 19 -0.84 -1.91 -16.41
CA GLU A 19 -0.04 -1.23 -15.40
C GLU A 19 -0.91 -0.57 -14.32
N VAL A 20 -2.01 0.08 -14.71
CA VAL A 20 -3.01 0.61 -13.77
C VAL A 20 -3.60 -0.49 -12.89
N ARG A 21 -3.95 -1.65 -13.47
CA ARG A 21 -4.46 -2.80 -12.70
C ARG A 21 -3.40 -3.33 -11.73
N SER A 22 -2.16 -3.45 -12.17
CA SER A 22 -1.04 -3.91 -11.33
C SER A 22 -0.83 -2.99 -10.12
N LEU A 23 -0.75 -1.68 -10.35
CA LEU A 23 -0.57 -0.68 -9.29
C LEU A 23 -1.76 -0.65 -8.32
N ARG A 24 -3.00 -0.79 -8.82
CA ARG A 24 -4.19 -0.87 -7.96
C ARG A 24 -4.17 -2.11 -7.07
N ARG A 25 -3.84 -3.28 -7.62
CA ARG A 25 -3.70 -4.50 -6.82
C ARG A 25 -2.61 -4.35 -5.76
N ALA A 26 -1.47 -3.77 -6.10
CA ALA A 26 -0.40 -3.51 -5.12
C ALA A 26 -0.86 -2.60 -3.97
N ILE A 27 -1.68 -1.59 -4.25
CA ILE A 27 -2.27 -0.71 -3.24
C ILE A 27 -3.25 -1.49 -2.35
N GLU A 28 -4.14 -2.30 -2.96
CA GLU A 28 -5.11 -3.14 -2.25
C GLU A 28 -4.41 -4.16 -1.33
N ASP A 29 -3.35 -4.81 -1.81
CA ASP A 29 -2.54 -5.75 -1.03
C ASP A 29 -1.86 -5.04 0.16
N CYS A 30 -1.32 -3.83 -0.06
CA CYS A 30 -0.76 -3.04 1.03
C CYS A 30 -1.82 -2.66 2.06
N ASP A 31 -3.02 -2.28 1.64
CA ASP A 31 -4.12 -1.93 2.54
C ASP A 31 -4.58 -3.11 3.39
N TYR A 32 -4.70 -4.29 2.77
CA TYR A 32 -4.98 -5.52 3.48
C TYR A 32 -3.95 -5.79 4.59
N HIS A 33 -2.66 -5.72 4.25
CA HIS A 33 -1.59 -5.95 5.23
C HIS A 33 -1.51 -4.87 6.30
N ILE A 34 -1.76 -3.60 5.96
CA ILE A 34 -1.81 -2.52 6.94
C ILE A 34 -2.91 -2.77 7.97
N ASN A 35 -4.10 -3.19 7.53
CA ASN A 35 -5.19 -3.51 8.45
C ASN A 35 -4.83 -4.70 9.33
N LEU A 36 -4.35 -5.80 8.72
CA LEU A 36 -3.95 -7.02 9.44
C LEU A 36 -2.92 -6.74 10.55
N PHE A 37 -1.86 -5.99 10.25
CA PHE A 37 -0.82 -5.69 11.25
C PHE A 37 -1.27 -4.65 12.26
N THR A 38 -2.20 -3.74 11.91
CA THR A 38 -2.77 -2.80 12.89
C THR A 38 -3.59 -3.55 13.93
N GLU A 39 -4.41 -4.51 13.51
CA GLU A 39 -5.15 -5.40 14.42
C GLU A 39 -4.19 -6.25 15.26
N GLY A 40 -3.15 -6.81 14.64
CA GLY A 40 -2.11 -7.57 15.35
C GLY A 40 -1.42 -6.79 16.48
N VAL A 41 -1.05 -5.53 16.21
CA VAL A 41 -0.47 -4.63 17.23
C VAL A 41 -1.44 -4.43 18.41
N GLN A 42 -2.73 -4.24 18.15
CA GLN A 42 -3.72 -4.05 19.21
C GLN A 42 -3.90 -5.31 20.07
N VAL A 43 -3.87 -6.48 19.43
CA VAL A 43 -3.93 -7.79 20.10
C VAL A 43 -2.69 -7.98 20.98
N ASP A 44 -1.49 -7.77 20.45
CA ASP A 44 -0.24 -7.94 21.21
C ASP A 44 -0.16 -6.98 22.41
N ARG A 45 -0.60 -5.72 22.27
CA ARG A 45 -0.71 -4.79 23.41
C ARG A 45 -1.63 -5.30 24.50
N THR A 46 -2.80 -5.79 24.12
CA THR A 46 -3.79 -6.31 25.07
C THR A 46 -3.24 -7.52 25.84
N HIS A 47 -2.53 -8.42 25.15
CA HIS A 47 -1.89 -9.57 25.78
C HIS A 47 -0.70 -9.18 26.66
N MET A 48 0.14 -8.24 26.21
CA MET A 48 1.24 -7.70 27.01
C MET A 48 0.73 -7.12 28.33
N ASP A 49 -0.28 -6.25 28.30
CA ASP A 49 -0.85 -5.63 29.50
C ASP A 49 -1.40 -6.69 30.47
N ARG A 50 -2.09 -7.71 29.94
CA ARG A 50 -2.62 -8.82 30.73
C ARG A 50 -1.50 -9.65 31.38
N SER A 51 -0.47 -10.02 30.63
CA SER A 51 0.65 -10.80 31.15
C SER A 51 1.44 -10.02 32.21
N ILE A 52 1.59 -8.70 32.06
CA ILE A 52 2.18 -7.84 33.09
C ILE A 52 1.35 -7.90 34.38
N GLN A 53 0.03 -7.77 34.30
CA GLN A 53 -0.87 -7.88 35.46
C GLN A 53 -0.79 -9.25 36.16
N GLN A 54 -0.51 -10.30 35.41
CA GLN A 54 -0.36 -11.67 35.91
C GLN A 54 1.05 -11.99 36.43
N GLY A 55 2.02 -11.07 36.30
CA GLY A 55 3.42 -11.30 36.66
C GLY A 55 4.18 -12.20 35.68
N GLU A 56 3.62 -12.45 34.49
CA GLU A 56 4.16 -13.32 33.45
C GLU A 56 5.11 -12.53 32.51
N LEU A 57 6.20 -12.01 33.06
CA LEU A 57 7.10 -11.09 32.36
C LEU A 57 7.69 -11.69 31.06
N GLY A 58 7.97 -13.00 31.03
CA GLY A 58 8.49 -13.66 29.84
C GLY A 58 7.51 -13.60 28.65
N ILE A 59 6.21 -13.80 28.93
CA ILE A 59 5.15 -13.75 27.92
C ILE A 59 4.92 -12.30 27.47
N ALA A 60 4.93 -11.36 28.40
CA ALA A 60 4.82 -9.92 28.08
C ALA A 60 5.94 -9.46 27.12
N LEU A 61 7.19 -9.89 27.37
CA LEU A 61 8.32 -9.58 26.49
C LEU A 61 8.18 -10.20 25.10
N GLU A 62 7.56 -11.37 24.97
CA GLU A 62 7.29 -11.98 23.67
C GLU A 62 6.29 -11.16 22.86
N HIS A 63 5.19 -10.74 23.47
CA HIS A 63 4.20 -9.87 22.81
C HIS A 63 4.77 -8.50 22.43
N MET A 64 5.62 -7.92 23.28
CA MET A 64 6.32 -6.67 22.96
C MET A 64 7.21 -6.81 21.71
N ARG A 65 7.96 -7.91 21.58
CA ARG A 65 8.78 -8.16 20.38
C ARG A 65 7.95 -8.36 19.12
N ARG A 66 6.78 -8.98 19.24
CA ARG A 66 5.85 -9.16 18.11
C ARG A 66 5.24 -7.82 17.70
N GLU A 67 4.86 -6.98 18.67
CA GLU A 67 4.39 -5.63 18.41
C GLU A 67 5.43 -4.83 17.61
N ASP A 68 6.69 -4.79 18.07
CA ASP A 68 7.78 -4.08 17.39
C ASP A 68 7.96 -4.56 15.94
N TYR A 69 7.88 -5.87 15.73
CA TYR A 69 7.96 -6.47 14.41
C TYR A 69 6.79 -6.03 13.51
N CYS A 70 5.56 -6.11 14.01
CA CYS A 70 4.37 -5.66 13.29
C CYS A 70 4.42 -4.17 12.97
N GLN A 71 4.90 -3.32 13.88
CA GLN A 71 5.13 -1.90 13.63
C GLN A 71 6.16 -1.66 12.52
N GLY A 72 7.25 -2.44 12.51
CA GLY A 72 8.24 -2.40 11.43
C GLY A 72 7.63 -2.73 10.06
N LEU A 73 6.78 -3.76 10.01
CA LEU A 73 6.05 -4.14 8.79
C LEU A 73 5.05 -3.05 8.36
N LEU A 74 4.28 -2.49 9.30
CA LEU A 74 3.36 -1.38 9.02
C LEU A 74 4.06 -0.20 8.36
N CYS A 75 5.22 0.19 8.87
CA CYS A 75 6.04 1.25 8.28
C CYS A 75 6.53 0.89 6.86
N SER A 76 6.82 -0.39 6.60
CA SER A 76 7.19 -0.86 5.25
C SER A 76 6.00 -0.77 4.28
N TYR A 77 4.85 -1.36 4.63
CA TYR A 77 3.67 -1.37 3.76
C TYR A 77 3.11 0.02 3.50
N ARG A 78 3.11 0.93 4.49
CA ARG A 78 2.72 2.33 4.29
C ARG A 78 3.59 3.04 3.26
N ARG A 79 4.91 2.78 3.28
CA ARG A 79 5.85 3.33 2.28
C ARG A 79 5.61 2.74 0.89
N GLN A 80 5.40 1.42 0.80
CA GLN A 80 5.10 0.75 -0.46
C GLN A 80 3.79 1.24 -1.08
N LYS A 81 2.73 1.36 -0.28
CA LYS A 81 1.45 1.94 -0.70
C LYS A 81 1.65 3.33 -1.28
N LYS A 82 2.30 4.22 -0.52
CA LYS A 82 2.56 5.60 -0.97
C LYS A 82 3.34 5.63 -2.28
N PHE A 83 4.36 4.79 -2.42
CA PHE A 83 5.11 4.69 -3.67
C PHE A 83 4.23 4.23 -4.83
N ALA A 84 3.38 3.21 -4.65
CA ALA A 84 2.47 2.74 -5.69
C ALA A 84 1.42 3.80 -6.07
N GLU A 85 0.90 4.56 -5.10
CA GLU A 85 0.00 5.70 -5.35
C GLU A 85 0.69 6.81 -6.16
N GLU A 86 1.94 7.13 -5.84
CA GLU A 86 2.74 8.10 -6.59
C GLU A 86 3.02 7.64 -8.02
N GLN A 87 3.32 6.35 -8.22
CA GLN A 87 3.51 5.78 -9.56
C GLN A 87 2.21 5.82 -10.36
N LEU A 88 1.07 5.47 -9.75
CA LEU A 88 -0.23 5.51 -10.40
C LEU A 88 -0.61 6.94 -10.81
N LYS A 89 -0.28 7.93 -9.96
CA LYS A 89 -0.47 9.34 -10.28
C LYS A 89 0.38 9.76 -11.48
N LYS A 90 1.68 9.45 -11.47
CA LYS A 90 2.60 9.78 -12.58
C LYS A 90 2.17 9.13 -13.89
N LEU A 91 1.75 7.86 -13.85
CA LEU A 91 1.27 7.13 -15.01
C LEU A 91 0.05 7.82 -15.63
N ARG A 92 -0.91 8.24 -14.81
CA ARG A 92 -2.10 8.99 -15.26
C ARG A 92 -1.74 10.36 -15.83
N GLU A 93 -0.84 11.09 -15.19
CA GLU A 93 -0.37 12.39 -15.67
C GLU A 93 0.35 12.27 -17.02
N GLY A 94 1.24 11.28 -17.17
CA GLY A 94 1.93 11.01 -18.43
C GLY A 94 0.97 10.60 -19.55
N TRP A 95 -0.01 9.75 -19.25
CA TRP A 95 -1.07 9.42 -20.20
C TRP A 95 -1.86 10.66 -20.64
N PHE A 96 -2.27 11.48 -19.68
CA PHE A 96 -3.03 12.70 -19.94
C PHE A 96 -2.25 13.71 -20.79
N GLN A 97 -0.97 13.90 -20.50
CA GLN A 97 -0.10 14.79 -21.28
C GLN A 97 0.08 14.31 -22.72
N LYS A 98 0.14 12.99 -22.96
CA LYS A 98 0.38 12.41 -24.29
C LYS A 98 -0.87 12.29 -25.15
N TYR A 99 -2.01 11.96 -24.54
CA TYR A 99 -3.24 11.58 -25.26
C TYR A 99 -4.48 12.40 -24.88
N GLY A 100 -4.39 13.25 -23.86
CA GLY A 100 -5.55 13.94 -23.27
C GLY A 100 -6.32 13.05 -22.30
N SER A 101 -7.57 13.42 -22.01
CA SER A 101 -8.40 12.67 -21.06
C SER A 101 -8.53 11.20 -21.49
N PRO A 102 -8.26 10.22 -20.61
CA PRO A 102 -8.51 8.81 -20.91
C PRO A 102 -10.00 8.48 -21.11
N LEU A 103 -10.86 9.44 -20.75
CA LEU A 103 -12.29 9.46 -21.02
C LEU A 103 -12.51 10.65 -21.97
N GLY A 104 -12.56 10.40 -23.29
CA GLY A 104 -12.97 11.43 -24.24
C GLY A 104 -14.30 12.05 -23.86
#